data_AF-A0AA50XZY2-F1
#
_entry.id   AF-A0AA50XZY2-F1
#
_cell.length_a   1.000
_cell.length_b   1.000
_cell.length_c   1.000
_cell.angle_alpha   90.00
_cell.angle_beta   90.00
_cell.angle_gamma   90.00
#
_symmetry.space_group_name_H-M   'P 1'
#
loop_
_entity.id
_entity.type
_entity.pdbx_description
1 polymer ?
#
loop_
_entity_poly.entity_id
_entity_poly.type
_entity_poly.pdbx_seq_one_letter_code
_entity_poly.pdbx_strand_id
1 'polypeptide(L)' 'VRREIDTTPTNKRSMLGSTIYLIRFPTMSLEEFANSAAQLGILTPQETIDIFLHFTAASKPTLSYPIKARAGLK' A
#
# COMPACT_ATOMS: atom_id res chain seq x y z
N VAL A 1 2.82 -22.02 13.56
CA VAL A 1 2.81 -23.00 12.46
C VAL A 1 3.02 -22.26 11.15
N ARG A 2 4.06 -22.59 10.36
CA ARG A 2 4.23 -22.05 9.00
C ARG A 2 3.17 -22.70 8.10
N ARG A 3 2.53 -21.92 7.23
CA ARG A 3 1.39 -22.39 6.42
C ARG A 3 1.78 -23.06 5.08
N GLU A 4 3.06 -23.21 4.76
CA GLU A 4 3.57 -23.85 3.51
C GLU A 4 2.83 -23.43 2.23
N ILE A 5 2.43 -22.15 2.16
CA ILE A 5 1.68 -21.61 1.02
C ILE A 5 2.67 -20.94 0.07
N ASP A 6 2.43 -21.07 -1.23
CA ASP A 6 3.22 -20.39 -2.25
C ASP A 6 3.18 -18.87 -2.07
N THR A 7 4.32 -18.23 -2.33
CA THR A 7 4.51 -16.78 -2.13
C THR A 7 3.93 -15.93 -3.25
N THR A 8 2.75 -16.32 -3.76
CA THR A 8 2.02 -15.56 -4.79
C THR A 8 1.49 -14.24 -4.22
N PRO A 9 1.33 -13.20 -5.06
CA PRO A 9 0.76 -11.91 -4.63
C PRO A 9 -0.62 -12.05 -3.96
N THR A 10 -1.47 -12.92 -4.51
CA THR A 10 -2.80 -13.23 -3.97
C THR A 10 -2.72 -13.83 -2.57
N ASN A 11 -1.81 -14.78 -2.35
CA ASN A 11 -1.61 -15.39 -1.04
C ASN A 11 -1.03 -14.39 -0.03
N LYS A 12 -0.09 -13.54 -0.45
CA LYS A 12 0.44 -12.45 0.38
C LYS A 12 -0.69 -11.49 0.80
N ARG A 13 -1.55 -11.09 -0.14
CA ARG A 13 -2.72 -10.24 0.15
C ARG A 13 -3.69 -10.92 1.11
N SER A 14 -3.99 -12.20 0.89
CA SER A 14 -4.89 -12.98 1.77
C SER A 14 -4.32 -13.13 3.19
N MET A 15 -3.00 -13.36 3.32
CA MET A 15 -2.33 -13.45 4.61
C MET A 15 -2.28 -12.12 5.36
N LEU A 16 -2.08 -11.00 4.64
CA LEU A 16 -2.13 -9.67 5.24
C LEU A 16 -3.55 -9.27 5.63
N GLY A 17 -4.55 -9.64 4.82
CA GLY A 17 -5.96 -9.34 5.08
C GLY A 17 -6.16 -7.84 5.32
N SER A 18 -6.81 -7.49 6.44
CA SER A 18 -7.06 -6.09 6.83
C SER A 18 -5.81 -5.33 7.27
N THR A 19 -4.71 -6.02 7.61
CA THR A 19 -3.48 -5.35 8.08
C THR A 19 -2.76 -4.61 6.96
N ILE A 20 -3.03 -4.93 5.69
CA ILE A 20 -2.47 -4.21 4.55
C ILE A 20 -2.82 -2.72 4.60
N TYR A 21 -4.00 -2.37 5.12
CA TYR A 21 -4.47 -1.00 5.29
C TYR A 21 -3.75 -0.23 6.40
N LEU A 22 -2.85 -0.86 7.15
CA LEU A 22 -1.98 -0.18 8.12
C LEU A 22 -0.64 0.25 7.50
N ILE A 23 -0.34 -0.22 6.28
CA ILE A 23 0.89 0.13 5.56
C ILE A 23 0.78 1.57 5.07
N ARG A 24 1.81 2.37 5.37
CA ARG A 24 1.88 3.78 4.98
C ARG A 24 2.57 3.91 3.62
N PHE A 25 1.91 3.47 2.55
CA PHE A 25 2.46 3.67 1.21
C PHE A 25 2.81 5.13 0.87
N PRO A 26 2.03 6.14 1.32
CA PRO A 26 2.35 7.55 1.06
C PRO A 26 3.61 8.09 1.76
N THR A 27 4.28 7.32 2.63
CA THR A 27 5.55 7.76 3.25
C THR A 27 6.78 7.49 2.39
N MET A 28 6.65 6.75 1.29
CA MET A 28 7.73 6.56 0.32
C MET A 28 7.57 7.54 -0.85
N SER A 29 8.59 7.67 -1.69
CA SER A 29 8.52 8.46 -2.92
C SER A 29 7.68 7.79 -4.01
N LEU A 30 7.20 8.57 -4.98
CA LEU A 30 6.45 8.02 -6.13
C LEU A 30 7.28 6.99 -6.92
N GLU A 31 8.59 7.21 -7.05
CA GLU A 31 9.51 6.31 -7.74
C GLU A 31 9.64 4.97 -7.00
N GLU A 32 9.84 5.00 -5.68
CA GLU A 32 9.89 3.78 -4.86
C GLU A 32 8.57 3.02 -4.90
N PHE A 33 7.44 3.74 -4.90
CA PHE A 33 6.12 3.13 -5.05
C PHE A 33 5.98 2.41 -6.39
N ALA A 34 6.34 3.09 -7.49
CA ALA A 34 6.23 2.55 -8.85
C ALA A 34 7.16 1.34 -9.08
N ASN A 35 8.37 1.37 -8.51
CA ASN A 35 9.37 0.32 -8.70
C ASN A 35 9.22 -0.86 -7.73
N SER A 36 8.58 -0.68 -6.57
CA SER A 36 8.46 -1.72 -5.55
C SER A 36 7.00 -2.13 -5.29
N ALA A 37 6.24 -1.26 -4.63
CA ALA A 37 4.90 -1.61 -4.12
C ALA A 37 3.88 -1.90 -5.24
N ALA A 38 3.92 -1.14 -6.33
CA ALA A 38 3.03 -1.33 -7.47
C ALA A 38 3.34 -2.64 -8.23
N GLN A 39 4.62 -3.03 -8.33
CA GLN A 39 5.05 -4.24 -9.06
C GLN A 39 4.80 -5.54 -8.29
N LEU A 40 4.66 -5.47 -6.97
CA LEU A 40 4.43 -6.64 -6.12
C LEU A 40 3.09 -7.34 -6.41
N GLY A 41 2.13 -6.68 -7.07
CA GLY A 41 0.82 -7.24 -7.41
C GLY A 41 -0.09 -7.53 -6.20
N ILE A 42 0.30 -7.07 -5.01
CA ILE A 42 -0.46 -7.25 -3.76
C ILE A 42 -1.60 -6.23 -3.70
N LEU A 43 -1.42 -5.05 -4.31
CA LEU A 43 -2.42 -3.99 -4.41
C LEU A 43 -3.42 -4.27 -5.54
N THR A 44 -4.68 -3.88 -5.35
CA THR A 44 -5.65 -3.91 -6.44
C THR A 44 -5.36 -2.78 -7.41
N PRO A 45 -5.76 -2.91 -8.70
CA PRO A 45 -5.60 -1.83 -9.66
C PRO A 45 -6.19 -0.49 -9.18
N GLN A 46 -7.34 -0.53 -8.51
CA GLN A 46 -7.98 0.67 -7.95
C GLN A 46 -7.11 1.32 -6.87
N GLU A 47 -6.63 0.53 -5.89
CA GLU A 47 -5.76 1.04 -4.84
C GLU A 47 -4.46 1.63 -5.40
N THR A 48 -3.89 1.02 -6.43
CA THR A 48 -2.69 1.52 -7.10
C THR A 48 -2.95 2.86 -7.77
N ILE A 49 -4.08 3.00 -8.47
CA ILE A 49 -4.48 4.27 -9.11
C ILE A 49 -4.72 5.34 -8.05
N ASP A 50 -5.44 5.03 -6.97
CA ASP A 50 -5.74 6.00 -5.92
C ASP A 50 -4.45 6.51 -5.25
N ILE A 51 -3.50 5.60 -4.95
CA ILE A 51 -2.19 5.98 -4.40
C ILE A 51 -1.39 6.82 -5.40
N PHE A 52 -1.39 6.44 -6.69
CA PHE A 52 -0.72 7.22 -7.73
C PHE A 52 -1.30 8.64 -7.86
N LEU A 53 -2.62 8.76 -7.83
CA LEU A 53 -3.31 10.05 -7.81
C LEU A 53 -2.99 10.84 -6.54
N HIS A 54 -2.80 10.20 -5.39
CA HIS A 54 -2.38 10.90 -4.17
C HIS A 54 -1.01 11.58 -4.31
N PHE A 55 -0.10 11.01 -5.10
CA PHE A 55 1.22 11.60 -5.37
C PHE A 55 1.20 12.70 -6.45
N THR A 56 0.33 12.60 -7.45
CA THR A 56 0.40 13.42 -8.67
C THR A 56 -0.76 14.41 -8.82
N ALA A 57 -1.93 14.11 -8.29
CA ALA A 57 -3.12 14.93 -8.47
C ALA A 57 -3.12 16.15 -7.55
N ALA A 58 -3.57 17.29 -8.09
CA ALA A 58 -3.79 18.51 -7.30
C ALA A 58 -4.91 18.32 -6.26
N SER A 59 -5.95 17.55 -6.60
CA SER A 59 -7.01 17.14 -5.68
C SER A 59 -6.77 15.71 -5.23
N LYS A 60 -6.37 15.54 -3.97
CA LYS A 60 -5.99 14.23 -3.42
C LYS A 60 -7.24 13.38 -3.12
N PRO A 61 -7.33 12.14 -3.63
CA PRO A 61 -8.41 11.24 -3.28
C PRO A 61 -8.31 10.80 -1.82
N THR A 62 -9.43 10.31 -1.28
CA THR A 62 -9.44 9.68 0.05
C THR A 62 -8.83 8.29 -0.06
N LEU A 63 -7.72 8.06 0.64
CA LEU A 63 -7.07 6.75 0.67
C LEU A 63 -7.51 5.93 1.88
N SER A 64 -7.67 4.62 1.66
CA SER A 64 -7.81 3.63 2.74
C SER A 64 -6.51 3.40 3.52
N TYR A 65 -5.41 4.04 3.11
CA TYR A 65 -4.09 3.93 3.72
C TYR A 65 -3.75 5.17 4.56
N PRO A 66 -2.98 5.03 5.65
CA PRO A 66 -2.65 6.18 6.49
C PRO A 66 -1.69 7.11 5.76
N ILE A 67 -2.18 8.33 5.51
CA ILE A 67 -1.44 9.44 4.88
C ILE A 67 -0.77 10.37 5.91
N LYS A 68 -1.17 10.28 7.17
CA LYS A 68 -0.69 11.19 8.22
C LYS A 68 0.63 10.69 8.81
N ALA A 69 1.53 11.62 9.08
CA ALA A 69 2.74 11.36 9.87
C ALA A 69 2.36 10.78 11.24
N ARG A 70 3.26 9.98 11.81
CA ARG A 70 3.06 9.45 13.17
C ARG A 70 3.03 10.63 14.15
N ALA A 71 2.00 10.68 14.99
CA ALA A 71 2.06 11.53 16.16
C ALA A 71 3.15 10.94 17.08
N GLY A 72 4.27 11.65 17.23
CA GLY A 72 5.30 11.29 18.20
C GLY A 72 4.76 11.36 19.62
N LEU A 73 5.52 10.84 20.58
CA LEU A 73 5.24 11.07 22.00
C LEU A 73 5.44 12.56 22.27
N LYS A 74 4.39 13.25 22.73
CA LYS A 74 4.49 14.62 23.23
C LYS A 74 5.16 14.64 24.59
#